data_AF-A0A1G6NPR8-F1
#
_entry.id   AF-A0A1G6NPR8-F1
#
_cell.length_a   1.000
_cell.length_b   1.000
_cell.length_c   1.000
_cell.angle_alpha   90.00
_cell.angle_beta   90.00
_cell.angle_gamma   90.00
#
_symmetry.space_group_name_H-M   'P 1'
#
loop_
_entity.id
_entity.type
_entity.pdbx_description
1 polymer ?
#
loop_
_entity_poly.entity_id
_entity_poly.type
_entity_poly.pdbx_seq_one_letter_code
_entity_poly.pdbx_strand_id
1 'polypeptide(L)' 'MHNNLITDLMDLPDLVATDLIKTEEYLVFVADYKNDHVKCPICGKKADKVHDRRP' A
#
# COMPACT_ATOMS: atom_id res chain seq x y z
N MET A 1 14.76 7.65 6.69
CA MET A 1 13.72 7.34 7.70
C MET A 1 12.83 6.26 7.12
N HIS A 2 12.52 5.23 7.89
CA HIS A 2 11.90 4.00 7.41
C HIS A 2 10.41 4.21 7.06
N ASN A 3 10.09 4.48 5.79
CA ASN A 3 8.70 4.55 5.30
C ASN A 3 7.98 3.19 5.33
N ASN A 4 8.71 2.08 5.48
CA ASN A 4 8.14 0.72 5.57
C ASN A 4 7.20 0.52 6.77
N LEU A 5 7.22 1.42 7.77
CA LEU A 5 6.37 1.29 8.96
C LEU A 5 4.87 1.20 8.62
N ILE A 6 4.42 1.92 7.59
CA ILE A 6 2.99 1.94 7.21
C ILE A 6 2.59 0.68 6.45
N THR A 7 3.43 0.23 5.51
CA THR A 7 3.18 -1.02 4.79
C THR A 7 3.21 -2.21 5.73
N ASP A 8 4.07 -2.20 6.75
CA ASP A 8 4.11 -3.24 7.77
C ASP A 8 2.87 -3.19 8.68
N LEU A 9 2.42 -2.00 9.09
CA LEU A 9 1.23 -1.81 9.93
C LEU A 9 -0.07 -2.26 9.22
N MET A 10 -0.14 -2.06 7.89
CA MET A 10 -1.30 -2.42 7.08
C MET A 10 -1.24 -3.85 6.52
N ASP A 11 -0.20 -4.63 6.86
CA ASP A 11 0.07 -5.95 6.28
C ASP A 11 0.04 -5.94 4.75
N LEU A 12 0.81 -5.01 4.17
CA LEU A 12 0.99 -4.83 2.73
C LEU A 12 2.43 -5.21 2.32
N PRO A 13 2.82 -6.50 2.44
CA PRO A 13 4.21 -6.93 2.29
C PRO A 13 4.74 -6.77 0.87
N ASP A 14 3.86 -6.71 -0.14
CA ASP A 14 4.21 -6.55 -1.55
C ASP A 14 4.44 -5.08 -1.97
N LEU A 15 4.23 -4.13 -1.04
CA LEU A 15 4.37 -2.69 -1.28
C LEU A 15 5.58 -2.12 -0.54
N VAL A 16 6.18 -1.07 -1.11
CA VAL A 16 7.17 -0.20 -0.45
C VAL A 16 6.59 1.21 -0.45
N ALA A 17 6.35 1.78 0.73
CA ALA A 17 5.95 3.17 0.82
C ALA A 17 7.15 4.07 0.46
N THR A 18 6.96 4.96 -0.50
CA THR A 18 7.96 5.90 -0.99
C THR A 18 7.72 7.30 -0.48
N ASP A 19 6.46 7.68 -0.26
CA ASP A 19 6.10 8.99 0.29
C ASP A 19 4.94 8.88 1.29
N LEU A 20 4.88 9.83 2.21
CA LEU A 20 3.82 9.97 3.20
C LEU A 20 3.37 11.42 3.27
N ILE A 21 2.15 11.65 2.79
CA ILE A 21 1.48 12.94 2.77
C ILE A 21 0.46 12.95 3.90
N LYS A 22 0.65 13.84 4.87
CA LYS A 22 -0.29 14.06 5.96
C LYS A 22 -1.20 15.24 5.63
N THR A 23 -2.50 14.99 5.59
CA THR A 23 -3.53 16.04 5.55
C THR A 23 -4.16 16.19 6.95
N GLU A 24 -5.07 17.13 7.10
CA GLU A 24 -5.79 17.33 8.37
C GLU A 24 -6.67 16.13 8.73
N GLU A 25 -7.19 15.42 7.74
CA GLU A 25 -8.16 14.33 7.92
C GLU A 25 -7.57 12.94 7.65
N TYR A 26 -6.57 12.83 6.78
CA TYR A 26 -6.07 11.55 6.29
C TYR A 26 -4.54 11.49 6.23
N LEU A 27 -4.03 10.26 6.30
CA LEU A 27 -2.68 9.94 5.87
C LEU A 27 -2.78 9.25 4.52
N VAL A 28 -2.14 9.84 3.51
CA VAL A 28 -1.99 9.26 2.18
C VAL A 28 -0.55 8.83 2.05
N PHE A 29 -0.31 7.57 1.69
CA PHE A 29 1.04 7.12 1.34
C PHE A 29 1.07 6.73 -0.12
N VAL A 30 2.17 7.08 -0.78
CA VAL A 30 2.49 6.61 -2.13
C VAL A 30 3.34 5.37 -1.96
N ALA A 31 3.01 4.30 -2.69
CA ALA A 31 3.75 3.06 -2.63
C ALA A 31 4.06 2.51 -4.01
N ASP A 32 5.27 1.97 -4.15
CA ASP A 32 5.71 1.20 -5.29
C ASP A 32 5.56 -0.30 -5.01
N TYR A 33 5.45 -1.08 -6.08
CA TYR A 33 5.43 -2.53 -5.97
C TYR A 33 6.85 -3.07 -5.74
N LYS A 34 7.00 -4.03 -4.80
CA LYS A 34 8.24 -4.80 -4.67
C LYS A 34 8.49 -5.74 -5.85
N ASN A 35 7.40 -6.21 -6.46
CA ASN A 35 7.38 -7.19 -7.55
C ASN A 35 6.38 -6.74 -8.62
N ASP A 36 6.27 -7.45 -9.73
CA ASP A 36 5.33 -7.12 -10.82
C ASP A 36 3.83 -7.24 -10.45
N HIS A 37 3.51 -7.64 -9.21
CA HIS A 37 2.15 -7.83 -8.74
C HIS A 37 2.04 -7.62 -7.22
N VAL A 38 0.83 -7.32 -6.76
CA VAL A 38 0.47 -7.21 -5.34
C VAL A 38 -0.55 -8.28 -5.00
N LYS A 39 -0.49 -8.90 -3.83
CA LYS A 39 -1.58 -9.70 -3.32
C LYS A 39 -2.51 -8.84 -2.48
N CYS A 40 -3.82 -8.98 -2.72
CA CYS A 40 -4.81 -8.36 -1.86
C CYS A 40 -4.70 -8.97 -0.45
N PRO A 41 -4.49 -8.18 0.62
CA PRO A 41 -4.37 -8.72 1.98
C PRO A 41 -5.69 -9.36 2.47
N ILE A 42 -6.83 -9.00 1.88
CA ILE A 42 -8.15 -9.50 2.29
C ILE A 42 -8.45 -10.88 1.69
N CYS A 43 -8.14 -11.08 0.41
CA CYS A 43 -8.56 -12.29 -0.32
C CYS A 43 -7.40 -13.10 -0.93
N GLY A 44 -6.15 -12.63 -0.79
CA GLY A 44 -4.93 -13.28 -1.28
C GLY A 44 -4.77 -13.32 -2.80
N LYS A 45 -5.77 -12.85 -3.56
CA LYS A 45 -5.71 -12.82 -5.02
C LYS A 45 -4.66 -11.81 -5.47
N LYS A 46 -3.93 -12.17 -6.53
CA LYS A 46 -3.03 -11.25 -7.22
C LYS A 46 -3.87 -10.13 -7.83
N ALA A 47 -3.54 -8.91 -7.47
CA ALA A 47 -3.99 -7.69 -8.10
C ALA A 47 -2.89 -7.25 -9.09
N ASP A 48 -3.22 -7.38 -10.36
CA ASP A 48 -2.53 -6.83 -11.52
C ASP A 48 -2.89 -5.35 -11.76
N LYS A 49 -3.96 -4.86 -11.09
CA LYS A 49 -4.36 -3.45 -11.05
C LYS A 49 -4.85 -3.08 -9.65
N VAL A 50 -4.20 -2.12 -9.00
CA VAL A 50 -4.71 -1.51 -7.75
C VAL A 50 -5.77 -0.48 -8.15
N HIS A 51 -7.01 -0.94 -8.29
CA HIS A 51 -8.16 -0.04 -8.40
C HIS A 51 -8.72 0.18 -7.00
N ASP A 52 -8.22 1.22 -6.36
CA ASP A 52 -8.76 1.64 -5.07
C ASP A 52 -10.02 2.47 -5.31
N ARG A 53 -11.14 1.89 -4.88
CA ARG A 53 -12.39 2.52 -4.43
C ARG A 53 -13.38 1.40 -4.16
N ARG A 54 -13.45 0.94 -2.91
CA ARG A 54 -14.68 0.30 -2.43
C ARG A 54 -15.77 1.40 -2.35
N PRO A 55 -16.99 1.14 -2.86
CA PRO A 55 -18.14 2.01 -2.64
C PRO A 55 -18.57 2.03 -1.16
#